data_AF-K2BK63-F1
#
_entry.id   AF-K2BK63-F1
#
_cell.length_a   1.000
_cell.length_b   1.000
_cell.length_c   1.000
_cell.angle_alpha   90.00
_cell.angle_beta   90.00
_cell.angle_gamma   90.00
#
_symmetry.space_group_name_H-M   'P 1'
#
loop_
_entity.id
_entity.type
_entity.pdbx_description
1 polymer ?
#
loop_
_entity_poly.entity_id
_entity_poly.type
_entity_poly.pdbx_seq_one_letter_code
_entity_poly.pdbx_strand_id
1 'polypeptide(L)' 'MGKSSEVEYVTIFVRSFRHPKTGQIIRASSFGKKAFPIKVRVKKS' A
#
# COMPACT_ATOMS: atom_id res chain seq x y z
N MET A 1 -17.80 -23.08 -14.16
CA MET A 1 -18.16 -22.17 -13.06
C MET A 1 -16.88 -21.67 -12.40
N GLY A 2 -16.70 -20.34 -12.37
CA GLY A 2 -15.79 -19.54 -11.55
C GLY A 2 -14.32 -19.98 -11.36
N LYS A 3 -13.39 -19.39 -12.13
CA LYS A 3 -11.96 -19.34 -11.75
C LYS A 3 -11.80 -18.40 -10.55
N SER A 4 -11.72 -18.95 -9.35
CA SER A 4 -11.37 -18.20 -8.13
C SER A 4 -9.98 -17.61 -8.30
N SER A 5 -9.90 -16.34 -8.65
CA SER A 5 -8.62 -15.63 -8.64
C SER A 5 -8.28 -15.38 -7.17
N GLU A 6 -7.40 -16.19 -6.59
CA GLU A 6 -7.00 -16.06 -5.20
C GLU A 6 -6.32 -14.69 -5.01
N VAL A 7 -7.01 -13.80 -4.29
CA VAL A 7 -6.55 -12.44 -4.05
C VAL A 7 -5.68 -12.45 -2.80
N GLU A 8 -4.38 -12.23 -2.96
CA GLU A 8 -3.45 -12.15 -1.85
C GLU A 8 -3.23 -10.69 -1.43
N TYR A 9 -3.29 -10.42 -0.13
CA TYR A 9 -2.96 -9.11 0.44
C TYR A 9 -1.60 -9.19 1.13
N VAL A 10 -0.66 -8.37 0.69
CA VAL A 10 0.68 -8.29 1.27
C VAL A 10 0.83 -6.94 1.97
N THR A 11 1.52 -6.92 3.12
CA THR A 11 1.89 -5.67 3.78
C THR A 11 3.29 -5.25 3.32
N ILE A 12 3.39 -4.05 2.74
CA ILE A 12 4.67 -3.43 2.36
C ILE A 12 4.95 -2.21 3.24
N PHE A 13 6.23 -1.91 3.45
CA PHE A 13 6.66 -0.74 4.21
C PHE A 13 7.18 0.33 3.27
N VAL A 14 6.55 1.51 3.27
CA VAL A 14 6.96 2.62 2.40
C VAL A 14 7.34 3.86 3.21
N ARG A 15 8.34 4.60 2.74
CA ARG A 15 8.77 5.86 3.38
C ARG A 15 7.86 7.03 3.05
N SER A 16 7.18 6.96 1.91
CA SER A 16 6.19 7.93 1.47
C SER A 16 5.18 7.30 0.53
N PHE A 17 3.99 7.86 0.46
CA PHE A 17 3.00 7.52 -0.55
C PHE A 17 2.28 8.78 -1.03
N ARG A 18 1.68 8.71 -2.22
CA ARG A 18 0.86 9.79 -2.76
C ARG A 18 -0.58 9.58 -2.30
N HIS A 19 -1.15 10.59 -1.63
CA HIS A 19 -2.53 10.50 -1.16
C HIS A 19 -3.49 10.49 -2.35
N PRO A 20 -4.36 9.47 -2.49
CA PRO A 20 -5.14 9.27 -3.71
C PRO A 20 -6.19 10.38 -3.95
N LYS A 21 -6.71 11.00 -2.88
CA LYS A 21 -7.72 12.06 -2.99
C LYS A 21 -7.13 13.45 -3.25
N THR A 22 -5.96 13.75 -2.66
CA THR A 22 -5.40 15.12 -2.66
C THR A 22 -4.14 15.27 -3.50
N GLY A 23 -3.56 14.15 -3.97
CA GLY A 23 -2.34 14.15 -4.77
C GLY A 23 -1.06 14.52 -4.00
N GLN A 24 -1.17 14.90 -2.73
CA GLN A 24 -0.03 15.28 -1.89
C GLN A 24 0.85 14.08 -1.55
N ILE A 25 2.16 14.32 -1.44
CA ILE A 25 3.12 13.31 -1.00
C ILE A 25 3.16 13.33 0.53
N ILE A 26 2.77 12.23 1.14
CA ILE A 26 2.81 12.03 2.60
C ILE A 26 4.08 11.26 2.93
N ARG A 27 4.93 11.83 3.81
CA ARG A 27 6.20 11.23 4.24
C ARG A 27 6.11 10.71 5.67
N ALA A 28 6.68 9.55 5.96
CA ALA A 28 6.65 8.93 7.28
C ALA A 28 7.40 9.76 8.33
N SER A 29 8.49 10.41 7.91
CA SER A 29 9.30 11.29 8.76
C SER A 29 8.50 12.46 9.33
N SER A 30 7.49 12.97 8.61
CA SER A 30 6.61 14.05 9.09
C SER A 30 5.77 13.66 10.31
N PHE A 31 5.66 12.35 10.61
CA PHE A 31 4.96 11.81 11.77
C PHE A 31 5.92 11.13 12.77
N GLY A 32 7.23 11.37 12.67
CA GLY A 32 8.23 10.72 13.52
C GLY A 32 8.40 9.22 13.26
N LYS A 33 7.95 8.71 12.10
CA LYS A 33 8.02 7.28 11.75
C LYS A 33 9.07 7.02 10.67
N LYS A 34 9.64 5.80 10.69
CA LYS A 34 10.58 5.35 9.64
C LYS A 34 9.86 4.91 8.36
N ALA A 35 8.68 4.32 8.46
CA ALA A 35 7.87 3.86 7.33
C ALA A 35 6.38 3.72 7.71
N PHE A 36 5.52 3.67 6.70
CA PHE A 36 4.10 3.31 6.81
C PHE A 36 3.88 1.85 6.39
N PRO A 37 3.14 1.04 7.16
CA PRO A 37 2.64 -0.25 6.69
C PRO A 37 1.43 -0.04 5.77
N ILE A 38 1.52 -0.52 4.53
CA ILE A 38 0.42 -0.44 3.55
C ILE A 38 0.05 -1.85 3.11
N LYS A 39 -1.24 -2.19 3.21
CA LYS A 39 -1.79 -3.43 2.65
C LYS A 39 -2.06 -3.22 1.17
N VAL A 40 -1.36 -3.97 0.33
CA VAL A 40 -1.52 -3.94 -1.13
C VAL A 40 -2.16 -5.24 -1.61
N ARG A 41 -3.10 -5.13 -2.54
CA ARG A 41 -3.70 -6.26 -3.23
C ARG A 41 -2.76 -6.69 -4.35
N VAL A 42 -2.24 -7.92 -4.28
CA VAL A 42 -1.39 -8.49 -5.32
C VAL A 42 -2.24 -9.46 -6.14
N LYS A 43 -2.22 -9.30 -7.47
CA LYS A 43 -2.81 -10.28 -8.38
C LYS A 43 -1.70 -11.29 -8.71
N LYS A 44 -1.83 -12.55 -8.28
CA LYS A 44 -0.96 -13.62 -8.77
C LYS A 44 -1.16 -13.73 -10.28
N SER A 45 -0.08 -13.59 -11.04
CA SER A 45 -0.04 -13.79 -12.48
C SER A 45 0.26 -15.24 -12.81
#